data_AF-A0A7S0CN26-F1
#
_entry.id   AF-A0A7S0CN26-F1
#
_cell.length_a   1.000
_cell.length_b   1.000
_cell.length_c   1.000
_cell.angle_alpha   90.00
_cell.angle_beta   90.00
_cell.angle_gamma   90.00
#
_symmetry.space_group_name_H-M   'P 1'
#
loop_
_entity.id
_entity.type
_entity.pdbx_description
1 polymer ?
#
loop_
_entity_poly.entity_id
_entity_poly.type
_entity_poly.pdbx_seq_one_letter_code
_entity_poly.pdbx_strand_id
1 'polypeptide(L)'
;NVDDIEREVENNNRCVKYGFRYDNFTASTDATKHNRRTNRRIFMGTLLADDSWHVLFSHAMETYGLYHSVTFMESNRTQQWIPRTLRKASDVNFLKNSGMFGSQASVHYEYFFNEDGGDHAGQKSMQAEHKQRSHILKAWKDQGMTTNDIGLMMDADETFTR
;
A
#
# COMPACT_ATOMS: atom_id res chain seq x y z
N ASN A 1 11.95 -25.54 12.61
CA ASN A 1 12.47 -24.30 12.03
C ASN A 1 12.64 -23.32 13.18
N VAL A 2 13.88 -23.00 13.58
CA VAL A 2 14.16 -22.29 14.85
C VAL A 2 13.66 -20.84 14.77
N ASP A 3 13.83 -20.19 13.62
CA ASP A 3 13.38 -18.82 13.35
C ASP A 3 11.87 -18.62 13.50
N ASP A 4 11.07 -19.63 13.12
CA ASP A 4 9.61 -19.56 13.24
C ASP A 4 9.16 -19.60 14.71
N ILE A 5 9.88 -20.35 15.55
CA ILE A 5 9.61 -20.45 16.98
C ILE A 5 9.98 -19.14 17.69
N GLU A 6 11.12 -18.55 17.34
CA GLU A 6 11.56 -17.26 17.90
C GLU A 6 10.59 -16.12 17.56
N ARG A 7 10.13 -16.05 16.30
CA ARG A 7 9.11 -15.07 15.88
C ARG A 7 7.78 -15.25 16.60
N GLU A 8 7.39 -16.50 16.87
CA GLU A 8 6.15 -16.79 17.61
C GLU A 8 6.26 -16.30 19.07
N VAL A 9 7.42 -16.51 19.72
CA VAL A 9 7.69 -16.00 21.07
C VAL A 9 7.68 -14.47 21.09
N GLU A 10 8.35 -13.82 20.13
CA GLU A 10 8.37 -12.37 20.03
C GLU A 10 6.95 -11.78 19.81
N ASN A 11 6.17 -12.36 18.90
CA ASN A 11 4.80 -11.93 18.62
C ASN A 11 3.88 -12.10 19.83
N ASN A 12 4.00 -13.21 20.56
CA ASN A 12 3.27 -13.42 21.81
C ASN A 12 3.60 -12.35 22.83
N ASN A 13 4.90 -12.04 23.02
CA ASN A 13 5.34 -10.99 23.93
C ASN A 13 4.80 -9.61 23.52
N ARG A 14 4.74 -9.32 22.21
CA ARG A 14 4.19 -8.07 21.69
C ARG A 14 2.69 -7.95 21.98
N CYS A 15 1.92 -9.02 21.77
CA CYS A 15 0.48 -9.02 22.05
C CYS A 15 0.18 -8.84 23.54
N VAL A 16 0.92 -9.53 24.42
CA VAL A 16 0.74 -9.44 25.88
C VAL A 16 0.95 -8.00 26.38
N LYS A 17 1.91 -7.26 25.81
CA LYS A 17 2.17 -5.85 26.16
C LYS A 17 0.95 -4.95 25.98
N TYR A 18 0.09 -5.26 25.01
CA TYR A 18 -1.13 -4.50 24.71
C TYR A 18 -2.41 -5.14 25.29
N GLY A 19 -2.28 -6.15 26.16
CA GLY A 19 -3.42 -6.86 26.74
C GLY A 19 -4.13 -7.81 25.78
N PHE A 20 -3.58 -8.05 24.58
CA PHE A 20 -4.11 -9.01 23.62
C PHE A 20 -3.53 -10.40 23.87
N ARG A 21 -4.35 -11.42 23.70
CA ARG A 21 -3.94 -12.82 23.72
C ARG A 21 -4.33 -13.46 22.40
N TYR A 22 -3.46 -14.30 21.86
CA TYR A 22 -3.88 -15.22 20.82
C TYR A 22 -4.78 -16.27 21.49
N ASP A 23 -6.05 -16.31 21.09
CA ASP A 23 -6.89 -17.44 21.46
C ASP A 23 -6.25 -18.69 20.86
N ASN A 24 -5.94 -19.66 21.71
CA ASN A 24 -5.57 -21.00 21.28
C ASN A 24 -6.81 -21.62 20.64
N PHE A 25 -7.05 -21.30 19.37
CA PHE A 25 -8.02 -21.98 18.54
C PHE A 25 -7.51 -23.42 18.41
N THR A 26 -8.01 -24.27 19.30
CA THR A 26 -7.82 -25.72 19.26
C THR A 26 -8.13 -26.16 17.84
N ALA A 27 -7.20 -26.95 17.28
CA ALA A 27 -7.18 -27.40 15.91
C ALA A 27 -8.58 -27.70 15.38
N SER A 28 -9.17 -26.72 14.70
CA SER A 28 -10.34 -26.94 13.88
C SER A 28 -9.84 -27.81 12.73
N THR A 29 -10.44 -28.98 12.54
CA THR A 29 -10.17 -29.91 11.43
C THR A 29 -10.43 -29.31 10.04
N ASP A 30 -10.84 -28.05 9.98
CA ASP A 30 -10.95 -27.24 8.78
C ASP A 30 -9.62 -26.52 8.51
N ALA A 31 -8.90 -26.99 7.50
CA ALA A 31 -7.71 -26.34 6.93
C ALA A 31 -7.97 -24.90 6.40
N THR A 32 -9.20 -24.39 6.54
CA THR A 32 -9.64 -23.06 6.13
C THR A 32 -9.72 -22.04 7.27
N LYS A 33 -9.53 -22.44 8.54
CA LYS A 33 -9.45 -21.49 9.66
C LYS A 33 -8.03 -20.98 9.84
N HIS A 34 -7.80 -19.78 9.32
CA HIS A 34 -6.57 -19.00 9.35
C HIS A 34 -5.72 -19.23 10.61
N ASN A 35 -4.56 -19.86 10.41
CA ASN A 35 -3.47 -19.96 11.36
C ASN A 35 -2.93 -18.53 11.61
N ARG A 36 -3.59 -17.77 12.49
CA ARG A 36 -3.45 -16.31 12.69
C ARG A 36 -2.16 -15.91 13.44
N ARG A 37 -1.06 -16.66 13.26
CA ARG A 37 0.20 -16.49 14.01
C ARG A 37 1.31 -15.78 13.25
N THR A 38 1.14 -15.52 11.95
CA THR A 38 2.18 -14.92 11.12
C THR A 38 2.07 -13.39 11.09
N ASN A 39 3.20 -12.69 11.26
CA ASN A 39 3.27 -11.25 11.03
C ASN A 39 2.80 -10.92 9.61
N ARG A 40 1.69 -10.19 9.50
CA ARG A 40 1.14 -9.77 8.22
C ARG A 40 1.89 -8.55 7.74
N ARG A 41 2.43 -8.59 6.53
CA ARG A 41 3.05 -7.41 5.91
C ARG A 41 1.95 -6.54 5.34
N ILE A 42 2.14 -5.22 5.43
CA ILE A 42 1.21 -4.25 4.89
C ILE A 42 1.77 -3.71 3.57
N PHE A 43 1.00 -3.87 2.51
CA PHE A 43 1.24 -3.34 1.18
C PHE A 43 0.30 -2.16 0.98
N MET A 44 0.84 -0.95 1.00
CA MET A 44 0.09 0.28 0.77
C MET A 44 0.11 0.64 -0.71
N GLY A 45 -1.00 1.20 -1.19
CA GLY A 45 -1.15 1.66 -2.55
C GLY A 45 -2.03 2.89 -2.58
N THR A 46 -1.60 3.88 -3.33
CA THR A 46 -2.30 5.15 -3.45
C THR A 46 -2.19 5.73 -4.84
N LEU A 47 -3.24 6.44 -5.25
CA LEU A 47 -3.29 7.16 -6.51
C LEU A 47 -2.79 8.57 -6.24
N LEU A 48 -1.68 8.95 -6.85
CA LEU A 48 -1.19 10.32 -6.75
C LEU A 48 -1.85 11.20 -7.80
N ALA A 49 -2.23 12.39 -7.36
CA ALA A 49 -2.65 13.48 -8.20
C ALA A 49 -1.58 14.58 -8.16
N ASP A 50 -1.95 15.80 -7.83
CA ASP A 50 -1.06 16.95 -7.63
C ASP A 50 -0.69 17.16 -6.15
N ASP A 51 -0.64 16.06 -5.38
CA ASP A 51 -0.43 16.08 -3.94
C ASP A 51 0.84 16.85 -3.54
N SER A 52 0.74 17.72 -2.55
CA SER A 52 1.91 18.46 -2.10
C SER A 52 2.93 17.55 -1.43
N TRP A 53 4.21 17.93 -1.46
CA TRP A 53 5.25 17.24 -0.70
C TRP A 53 4.93 17.16 0.80
N HIS A 54 4.28 18.19 1.35
CA HIS A 54 3.88 18.22 2.76
C HIS A 54 2.91 17.08 3.10
N VAL A 55 1.95 16.79 2.22
CA VAL A 55 1.01 15.67 2.41
C VAL A 55 1.76 14.34 2.45
N LEU A 56 2.66 14.12 1.47
CA LEU A 56 3.43 12.88 1.39
C LEU A 56 4.36 12.70 2.59
N PHE A 57 5.04 13.77 3.02
CA PHE A 57 5.92 13.72 4.19
C PHE A 57 5.16 13.46 5.48
N SER A 58 4.08 14.17 5.71
CA SER A 58 3.29 14.00 6.92
C SER A 58 2.70 12.58 6.97
N HIS A 59 2.19 12.05 5.85
CA HIS A 59 1.71 10.67 5.76
C HIS A 59 2.84 9.66 6.05
N ALA A 60 4.03 9.88 5.49
CA ALA A 60 5.20 9.05 5.74
C ALA A 60 5.66 9.08 7.20
N MET A 61 5.58 10.25 7.86
CA MET A 61 5.90 10.39 9.28
C MET A 61 4.91 9.63 10.18
N GLU A 62 3.61 9.71 9.89
CA GLU A 62 2.58 8.99 10.66
C GLU A 62 2.67 7.47 10.51
N THR A 63 3.12 7.01 9.34
CA THR A 63 3.14 5.59 8.97
C THR A 63 4.55 5.00 8.97
N TYR A 64 5.53 5.71 9.54
CA TYR A 64 6.93 5.34 9.50
C TYR A 64 7.17 3.93 10.07
N GLY A 65 7.72 3.03 9.24
CA GLY A 65 8.05 1.66 9.62
C GLY A 65 6.85 0.71 9.71
N LEU A 66 5.64 1.14 9.34
CA LEU A 66 4.46 0.26 9.31
C LEU A 66 4.37 -0.55 8.02
N TYR A 67 4.71 0.06 6.89
CA TYR A 67 4.54 -0.56 5.58
C TYR A 67 5.73 -1.42 5.19
N HIS A 68 5.46 -2.57 4.60
CA HIS A 68 6.47 -3.38 3.91
C HIS A 68 6.72 -2.84 2.51
N SER A 69 5.65 -2.39 1.86
CA SER A 69 5.66 -1.83 0.51
C SER A 69 4.73 -0.64 0.42
N VAL A 70 5.15 0.37 -0.34
CA VAL A 70 4.34 1.54 -0.71
C VAL A 70 4.35 1.64 -2.23
N THR A 71 3.17 1.67 -2.85
CA THR A 71 3.04 1.80 -4.31
C THR A 71 2.29 3.08 -4.65
N PHE A 72 2.98 4.00 -5.30
CA PHE A 72 2.41 5.22 -5.86
C PHE A 72 2.06 5.02 -7.34
N MET A 73 0.86 5.42 -7.73
CA MET A 73 0.40 5.40 -9.11
C MET A 73 -0.03 6.80 -9.51
N GLU A 74 0.67 7.45 -10.44
CA GLU A 74 0.31 8.80 -10.88
C GLU A 74 -0.25 8.80 -12.30
N SER A 75 -1.42 9.40 -12.50
CA SER A 75 -2.03 9.50 -13.82
C SER A 75 -1.74 10.83 -14.50
N ASN A 76 -1.51 10.79 -15.81
CA ASN A 76 -1.32 11.99 -16.65
C ASN A 76 -2.59 12.82 -16.86
N ARG A 77 -3.75 12.40 -16.32
CA ARG A 77 -5.04 13.09 -16.49
C ARG A 77 -5.88 13.03 -15.21
N THR A 78 -6.74 14.04 -15.02
CA THR A 78 -7.80 14.02 -14.00
C THR A 78 -8.89 13.00 -14.35
N GLN A 79 -9.76 12.69 -13.39
CA GLN A 79 -11.01 11.96 -13.66
C GLN A 79 -11.89 12.66 -14.71
N GLN A 80 -11.78 13.98 -14.86
CA GLN A 80 -12.46 14.79 -15.89
C GLN A 80 -11.69 14.86 -17.21
N TRP A 81 -10.70 13.98 -17.43
CA TRP A 81 -9.88 13.92 -18.65
C TRP A 81 -8.98 15.14 -18.92
N ILE A 82 -8.83 16.02 -17.95
CA ILE A 82 -7.97 17.21 -18.06
C ILE A 82 -6.51 16.76 -17.90
N PRO A 83 -5.59 17.12 -18.81
CA PRO A 83 -4.17 16.82 -18.68
C PRO A 83 -3.58 17.34 -17.36
N ARG A 84 -2.74 16.52 -16.72
CA ARG A 84 -2.01 16.85 -15.50
C ARG A 84 -0.51 16.82 -15.75
N THR A 85 0.20 17.67 -15.03
CA THR A 85 1.67 17.64 -15.00
C THR A 85 2.10 16.51 -14.07
N LEU A 86 2.78 15.52 -14.65
CA LEU A 86 3.39 14.44 -13.88
C LEU A 86 4.61 14.94 -13.10
N ARG A 87 4.92 14.30 -11.97
CA ARG A 87 6.15 14.55 -11.21
C ARG A 87 7.38 14.27 -12.05
N LYS A 88 8.43 15.05 -11.81
CA LYS A 88 9.71 14.88 -12.50
C LYS A 88 10.40 13.60 -12.03
N ALA A 89 11.24 13.04 -12.89
CA ALA A 89 12.03 11.86 -12.53
C ALA A 89 12.91 12.07 -11.28
N SER A 90 13.41 13.29 -11.05
CA SER A 90 14.14 13.66 -9.82
C SER A 90 13.31 13.44 -8.56
N ASP A 91 12.04 13.84 -8.61
CA ASP A 91 11.10 13.79 -7.49
C ASP A 91 10.72 12.33 -7.20
N VAL A 92 10.49 11.55 -8.25
CA VAL A 92 10.24 10.11 -8.15
C VAL A 92 11.43 9.38 -7.56
N ASN A 93 12.64 9.70 -7.99
CA ASN A 93 13.86 9.11 -7.44
C ASN A 93 14.06 9.48 -5.96
N PHE A 94 13.71 10.71 -5.58
CA PHE A 94 13.72 11.09 -4.17
C PHE A 94 12.70 10.29 -3.36
N LEU A 95 11.46 10.14 -3.84
CA LEU A 95 10.44 9.32 -3.15
C LEU A 95 10.92 7.90 -2.92
N LYS A 96 11.48 7.25 -3.95
CA LYS A 96 11.96 5.87 -3.89
C LYS A 96 13.11 5.68 -2.91
N ASN A 97 14.04 6.63 -2.86
CA ASN A 97 15.33 6.44 -2.17
C ASN A 97 15.43 7.18 -0.83
N SER A 98 14.47 8.05 -0.49
CA SER A 98 14.49 8.84 0.75
C SER A 98 14.40 8.00 2.03
N GLY A 99 13.85 6.78 1.96
CA GLY A 99 13.55 5.96 3.13
C GLY A 99 12.48 6.58 4.04
N MET A 100 11.65 7.50 3.51
CA MET A 100 10.68 8.24 4.31
C MET A 100 9.60 7.37 4.97
N PHE A 101 9.32 6.18 4.41
CA PHE A 101 8.37 5.21 4.97
C PHE A 101 9.03 4.17 5.89
N GLY A 102 10.32 4.30 6.17
CA GLY A 102 11.12 3.35 6.93
C GLY A 102 12.25 2.74 6.09
N SER A 103 13.33 2.35 6.75
CA SER A 103 14.52 1.78 6.09
C SER A 103 14.29 0.42 5.42
N GLN A 104 13.20 -0.26 5.76
CA GLN A 104 12.84 -1.58 5.23
C GLN A 104 11.67 -1.51 4.23
N ALA A 105 11.04 -0.34 4.07
CA ALA A 105 9.87 -0.19 3.20
C ALA A 105 10.32 -0.03 1.74
N SER A 106 9.81 -0.88 0.85
CA SER A 106 10.04 -0.73 -0.59
C SER A 106 9.07 0.28 -1.18
N VAL A 107 9.58 1.34 -1.81
CA VAL A 107 8.75 2.36 -2.45
C VAL A 107 8.76 2.17 -3.97
N HIS A 108 7.58 1.92 -4.51
CA HIS A 108 7.32 1.75 -5.93
C HIS A 108 6.55 2.95 -6.44
N TYR A 109 6.84 3.34 -7.67
CA TYR A 109 6.18 4.46 -8.33
C TYR A 109 6.04 4.13 -9.80
N GLU A 110 4.81 4.22 -10.30
CA GLU A 110 4.44 3.98 -11.69
C GLU A 110 3.62 5.13 -12.27
N TYR A 111 3.85 5.43 -13.54
CA TYR A 111 3.03 6.37 -14.30
C TYR A 111 1.92 5.61 -15.04
N PHE A 112 0.71 6.16 -15.00
CA PHE A 112 -0.44 5.64 -15.71
C PHE A 112 -0.92 6.60 -16.79
N PHE A 113 -0.69 6.23 -18.05
CA PHE A 113 -1.07 7.04 -19.20
C PHE A 113 -2.46 6.67 -19.71
N ASN A 114 -3.40 7.59 -19.55
CA ASN A 114 -4.75 7.48 -20.07
C ASN A 114 -4.82 8.09 -21.49
N GLU A 115 -4.76 7.24 -22.51
CA GLU A 115 -4.79 7.65 -23.93
C GLU A 115 -6.14 7.35 -24.63
N ASP A 116 -7.00 6.51 -24.04
CA ASP A 116 -8.31 6.11 -24.60
C ASP A 116 -9.42 7.20 -24.46
N GLY A 117 -9.13 8.40 -24.94
CA GLY A 117 -10.07 9.53 -24.99
C GLY A 117 -11.04 9.40 -26.16
N GLY A 118 -12.23 8.89 -25.90
CA GLY A 118 -13.36 8.97 -26.82
C GLY A 118 -14.62 9.33 -26.03
N ASP A 119 -15.48 10.17 -26.64
CA ASP A 119 -16.76 10.87 -26.30
C ASP A 119 -17.60 10.53 -25.04
N HIS A 120 -17.13 9.67 -24.15
CA HIS A 120 -17.76 9.26 -22.90
C HIS A 120 -16.83 9.47 -21.70
N ALA A 121 -16.11 10.61 -21.69
CA ALA A 121 -15.12 10.96 -20.67
C ALA A 121 -15.65 10.86 -19.23
N GLY A 122 -16.93 11.16 -18.98
CA GLY A 122 -17.57 11.05 -17.66
C GLY A 122 -17.91 9.63 -17.22
N GLN A 123 -18.15 8.69 -18.14
CA GLN A 123 -18.43 7.27 -17.83
C GLN A 123 -17.16 6.43 -17.71
N LYS A 124 -16.05 6.91 -18.28
CA LYS A 124 -14.73 6.25 -18.26
C LYS A 124 -13.88 6.59 -17.03
N SER A 125 -14.27 7.57 -16.22
CA SER A 125 -13.50 8.00 -15.04
C SER A 125 -13.34 6.88 -14.00
N MET A 126 -14.45 6.23 -13.62
CA MET A 126 -14.44 5.08 -12.70
C MET A 126 -13.68 3.88 -13.27
N GLN A 127 -13.71 3.70 -14.59
CA GLN A 127 -12.95 2.64 -15.26
C GLN A 127 -11.44 2.90 -15.22
N ALA A 128 -11.03 4.15 -15.40
CA ALA A 128 -9.62 4.55 -15.31
C ALA A 128 -9.09 4.36 -13.88
N GLU A 129 -9.88 4.70 -12.87
CA GLU A 129 -9.51 4.45 -11.47
C GLU A 129 -9.43 2.94 -11.17
N HIS A 130 -10.40 2.15 -11.64
CA HIS A 130 -10.36 0.70 -11.50
C HIS A 130 -9.13 0.06 -12.15
N LYS A 131 -8.74 0.55 -13.34
CA LYS A 131 -7.50 0.14 -14.01
C LYS A 131 -6.28 0.48 -13.15
N GLN A 132 -6.16 1.71 -12.66
CA GLN A 132 -5.04 2.12 -11.80
C GLN A 132 -4.93 1.26 -10.53
N ARG A 133 -6.06 1.00 -9.86
CA ARG A 133 -6.11 0.10 -8.69
C ARG A 133 -5.69 -1.33 -9.05
N SER A 134 -6.02 -1.80 -10.25
CA SER A 134 -5.59 -3.12 -10.75
C SER A 134 -4.08 -3.18 -11.01
N HIS A 135 -3.48 -2.07 -11.47
CA HIS A 135 -2.02 -1.96 -11.59
C HIS A 135 -1.32 -2.00 -10.23
N ILE A 136 -1.86 -1.30 -9.23
CA ILE A 136 -1.35 -1.38 -7.85
C ILE A 136 -1.42 -2.83 -7.33
N LEU A 137 -2.54 -3.52 -7.52
CA LEU A 137 -2.68 -4.92 -7.12
C LEU A 137 -1.66 -5.83 -7.80
N LYS A 138 -1.34 -5.58 -9.08
CA LYS A 138 -0.29 -6.29 -9.79
C LYS A 138 1.08 -5.99 -9.18
N ALA A 139 1.39 -4.72 -8.94
CA ALA A 139 2.65 -4.31 -8.31
C ALA A 139 2.84 -4.95 -6.92
N TRP A 140 1.78 -5.05 -6.11
CA TRP A 140 1.86 -5.74 -4.82
C TRP A 140 2.17 -7.24 -4.99
N LYS A 141 1.54 -7.92 -5.95
CA LYS A 141 1.83 -9.33 -6.25
C LYS A 141 3.27 -9.54 -6.73
N ASP A 142 3.75 -8.65 -7.59
CA ASP A 142 5.13 -8.70 -8.10
C ASP A 142 6.16 -8.46 -6.97
N GLN A 143 5.75 -7.77 -5.91
CA GLN A 143 6.53 -7.60 -4.67
C GLN A 143 6.35 -8.73 -3.65
N GLY A 144 5.69 -9.84 -4.05
CA GLY A 144 5.54 -11.03 -3.23
C GLY A 144 4.45 -10.93 -2.17
N MET A 145 3.42 -10.10 -2.38
CA MET A 145 2.22 -10.12 -1.55
C MET A 145 1.54 -11.50 -1.63
N THR A 146 1.24 -12.06 -0.46
CA THR A 146 0.55 -13.35 -0.30
C THR A 146 -0.86 -13.17 0.25
N THR A 147 -1.65 -14.24 0.30
CA THR A 147 -3.02 -14.22 0.86
C THR A 147 -3.07 -13.93 2.37
N ASN A 148 -1.94 -14.01 3.07
CA ASN A 148 -1.85 -13.70 4.50
C ASN A 148 -1.47 -12.25 4.78
N ASP A 149 -1.05 -11.50 3.75
CA ASP A 149 -0.67 -10.10 3.86
C ASP A 149 -1.89 -9.16 3.75
N ILE A 150 -1.71 -7.89 4.08
CA ILE A 150 -2.76 -6.88 4.08
C ILE A 150 -2.48 -5.89 2.95
N GLY A 151 -3.43 -5.74 2.03
CA GLY A 151 -3.44 -4.65 1.05
C GLY A 151 -4.24 -3.47 1.58
N LEU A 152 -3.63 -2.29 1.60
CA LEU A 152 -4.27 -1.03 1.98
C LEU A 152 -4.32 -0.10 0.76
N MET A 153 -5.52 0.11 0.22
CA MET A 153 -5.76 1.08 -0.85
C MET A 153 -6.29 2.36 -0.22
N MET A 154 -5.61 3.48 -0.43
CA MET A 154 -5.98 4.76 0.17
C MET A 154 -5.69 5.94 -0.74
N ASP A 155 -6.33 7.06 -0.47
CA ASP A 155 -5.91 8.35 -1.02
C ASP A 155 -4.95 9.03 -0.03
N ALA A 156 -3.83 9.57 -0.52
CA ALA A 156 -2.75 10.04 0.35
C ALA A 156 -3.13 11.36 1.06
N ASP A 157 -3.86 12.22 0.38
CA ASP A 157 -4.32 13.52 0.88
C ASP A 157 -5.48 13.42 1.90
N GLU A 158 -6.21 12.32 1.91
CA GLU A 158 -7.28 12.08 2.89
C GLU A 158 -6.78 11.66 4.29
N THR A 159 -5.47 11.43 4.48
CA THR A 159 -4.92 10.93 5.75
C THR A 159 -5.18 11.87 6.94
N PHE A 160 -5.08 13.20 6.74
CA PHE A 160 -5.18 14.19 7.83
C PHE A 160 -6.60 14.53 8.28
N THR A 161 -7.61 14.05 7.56
CA THR A 161 -9.01 14.48 7.80
C THR A 161 -9.81 13.52 8.68
N ARG A 162 -9.19 12.47 9.22
CA ARG A 162 -9.84 11.47 10.08
C ARG A 162 -9.40 11.52 11.53
#